data_AF-A0A7C7P5I2-F1
#
_entry.id   AF-A0A7C7P5I2-F1
#
_cell.length_a   1.000
_cell.length_b   1.000
_cell.length_c   1.000
_cell.angle_alpha   90.00
_cell.angle_beta   90.00
_cell.angle_gamma   90.00
#
_symmetry.space_group_name_H-M   'P 1'
#
loop_
_entity.id
_entity.type
_entity.pdbx_description
1 polymer ?
#
loop_
_entity_poly.entity_id
_entity_poly.type
_entity_poly.pdbx_seq_one_letter_code
_entity_poly.pdbx_strand_id
1 'polypeptide(L)' 'MSGLIGKKIGMTSIFDENGKNIPCTVIEAGPCIVTQVRT' A
#
# COMPACT_ATOMS: atom_id res chain seq x y z
N MET A 1 -5.14 12.87 10.13
CA MET A 1 -4.34 11.92 9.33
C MET A 1 -5.21 11.46 8.17
N SER A 2 -4.73 11.59 6.94
CA SER A 2 -5.49 11.18 5.74
C SER A 2 -5.14 9.76 5.35
N GLY A 3 -6.13 8.97 4.91
CA GLY A 3 -5.96 7.59 4.46
C GLY A 3 -6.32 7.41 2.98
N LEU A 4 -5.86 6.30 2.39
CA LEU A 4 -6.20 5.87 1.04
C LEU A 4 -6.89 4.51 1.09
N ILE A 5 -7.71 4.23 0.09
CA ILE A 5 -8.30 2.91 -0.14
C ILE A 5 -7.36 2.14 -1.08
N GLY A 6 -7.06 0.90 -0.73
CA GLY A 6 -6.23 0.03 -1.56
C GLY A 6 -6.72 -1.41 -1.59
N LYS A 7 -6.31 -2.13 -2.62
CA LYS A 7 -6.59 -3.56 -2.82
C LYS A 7 -5.34 -4.38 -2.49
N LYS A 8 -5.49 -5.44 -1.69
CA LYS A 8 -4.43 -6.42 -1.49
C LYS A 8 -4.21 -7.20 -2.79
N ILE A 9 -3.03 -7.04 -3.38
CA ILE A 9 -2.66 -7.76 -4.62
C ILE A 9 -1.97 -9.07 -4.29
N GLY A 10 -1.14 -9.08 -3.26
CA GLY A 10 -0.41 -10.28 -2.87
C GLY A 10 0.69 -10.00 -1.87
N MET A 11 1.61 -10.95 -1.75
CA MET A 11 2.80 -10.84 -0.90
C MET A 11 4.03 -11.18 -1.73
N THR A 12 5.12 -10.46 -1.47
CA THR A 12 6.43 -10.68 -2.09
C THR A 12 7.52 -10.39 -1.06
N SER A 13 8.77 -10.66 -1.41
CA SER A 13 9.94 -10.37 -0.60
C SER A 13 10.89 -9.46 -1.36
N ILE A 14 11.43 -8.46 -0.68
CA ILE A 14 12.52 -7.61 -1.19
C ILE A 14 13.77 -7.87 -0.37
N PHE A 15 14.93 -7.76 -0.99
CA PHE A 15 16.22 -7.83 -0.29
C PHE A 15 16.76 -6.42 -0.10
N ASP A 16 17.26 -6.12 1.10
CA ASP A 16 17.99 -4.88 1.36
C ASP A 16 19.46 -4.96 0.88
N GLU A 17 20.19 -3.86 0.98
CA GLU A 17 21.58 -3.75 0.54
C GLU A 17 22.53 -4.68 1.32
N ASN A 18 22.14 -5.13 2.51
CA ASN A 18 22.90 -6.07 3.34
C ASN A 18 22.52 -7.53 3.08
N GLY A 19 21.64 -7.80 2.10
CA GLY A 19 21.17 -9.14 1.74
C GLY A 19 20.08 -9.69 2.66
N LYS A 20 19.48 -8.87 3.54
CA LYS A 20 18.38 -9.31 4.40
C LYS A 20 17.07 -9.38 3.61
N ASN A 21 16.38 -10.51 3.72
CA ASN A 21 15.04 -10.69 3.14
C ASN A 21 13.98 -10.00 4.01
N ILE A 22 13.20 -9.11 3.40
CA ILE A 22 12.09 -8.40 4.03
C ILE A 22 10.79 -8.81 3.34
N PRO A 23 9.87 -9.52 4.03
CA PRO A 23 8.57 -9.86 3.48
C PRO A 23 7.64 -8.64 3.47
N CYS A 24 6.96 -8.42 2.35
CA CYS A 24 6.09 -7.26 2.13
C CYS A 24 4.75 -7.67 1.52
N THR A 25 3.70 -6.90 1.83
CA THR A 25 2.39 -7.01 1.17
C THR A 25 2.29 -5.94 0.08
N VAL A 26 1.91 -6.34 -1.13
CA VAL A 26 1.68 -5.42 -2.24
C VAL A 26 0.25 -4.91 -2.18
N ILE A 27 0.10 -3.60 -2.04
CA ILE A 27 -1.19 -2.90 -2.05
C ILE A 27 -1.24 -1.99 -3.28
N GLU A 28 -2.24 -2.18 -4.13
CA GLU A 28 -2.58 -1.21 -5.18
C GLU A 28 -3.48 -0.15 -4.54
N ALA A 29 -2.98 1.07 -4.41
CA ALA A 29 -3.72 2.16 -3.77
C ALA A 29 -4.08 3.24 -4.80
N GLY A 30 -5.37 3.61 -4.83
CA GLY A 30 -5.90 4.70 -5.65
C GLY A 30 -6.00 4.44 -7.16
N PRO A 31 -6.51 5.43 -7.92
CA PRO A 31 -6.95 6.76 -7.47
C PRO A 31 -8.23 6.71 -6.60
N CYS A 32 -8.22 7.42 -5.46
CA CYS A 32 -9.36 7.49 -4.53
C CYS A 32 -10.09 8.82 -4.70
N ILE A 33 -11.21 8.83 -5.41
CA ILE A 33 -12.00 10.05 -5.60
C ILE A 33 -12.85 10.37 -4.36
N VAL A 34 -12.81 11.63 -3.92
CA VAL A 34 -13.63 12.09 -2.79
C VAL A 34 -15.08 12.25 -3.25
N THR A 35 -15.97 11.49 -2.63
CA THR A 35 -17.41 11.52 -2.97
C THR A 35 -18.19 12.54 -2.14
N GLN A 36 -17.74 12.83 -0.93
CA GLN A 36 -18.40 13.77 -0.02
C GLN A 36 -17.38 14.40 0.93
N VAL A 37 -17.46 15.72 1.10
CA VAL A 37 -16.82 16.43 2.22
C VAL A 37 -17.92 16.77 3.21
N ARG A 38 -17.79 16.30 4.45
CA ARG A 38 -18.70 16.65 5.54
C ARG A 38 -18.09 17.81 6.32
N THR A 39 -18.80 18.93 6.31
CA THR A 39 -18.52 20.12 7.15
C THR A 39 -19.26 20.03 8.46
#